data_AF-R2R7Q8-F1
#
_entry.id   AF-R2R7Q8-F1
#
_cell.length_a   1.000
_cell.length_b   1.000
_cell.length_c   1.000
_cell.angle_alpha   90.00
_cell.angle_beta   90.00
_cell.angle_gamma   90.00
#
_symmetry.space_group_name_H-M   'P 1'
#
loop_
_entity.id
_entity.type
_entity.pdbx_description
1 polymer ?
#
loop_
_entity_poly.entity_id
_entity_poly.type
_entity_poly.pdbx_seq_one_letter_code
_entity_poly.pdbx_strand_id
1 'polypeptide(L)'
;MPDLHHIKLLLGIKDKNIFITNVESKSIKKTKSLVVSATLSKEIHRCPLCKQVNHEGMIVKNGKKKSLIQLNKCANQLTYLALAKQR
;
A
#
# COMPACT_ATOMS: atom_id res chain seq x y z
N MET A 1 4.04 -1.13 16.38
CA MET A 1 4.42 0.29 16.40
C MET A 1 3.18 1.15 16.14
N PRO A 2 2.70 1.91 17.13
CA PRO A 2 1.45 2.68 17.05
C PRO A 2 1.45 3.77 15.97
N ASP A 3 2.61 4.32 15.60
CA ASP A 3 2.71 5.41 14.63
C ASP A 3 2.19 5.07 13.23
N LEU A 4 2.32 3.81 12.81
CA LEU A 4 1.82 3.38 11.50
C LEU A 4 0.28 3.43 11.42
N HIS A 5 -0.40 3.30 12.57
CA HIS A 5 -1.85 3.37 12.64
C HIS A 5 -2.35 4.82 12.51
N HIS A 6 -1.68 5.77 13.15
CA HIS A 6 -2.06 7.18 13.08
C HIS A 6 -1.90 7.75 11.67
N ILE A 7 -0.84 7.37 10.95
CA ILE A 7 -0.63 7.78 9.55
C ILE A 7 -1.76 7.25 8.65
N LYS A 8 -2.18 5.99 8.82
CA LYS A 8 -3.31 5.42 8.06
C LYS A 8 -4.61 6.18 8.31
N LEU A 9 -4.88 6.55 9.56
CA LEU A 9 -6.04 7.36 9.95
C LEU A 9 -6.03 8.73 9.25
N LEU A 10 -4.89 9.44 9.30
CA LEU A 10 -4.73 10.74 8.64
C LEU A 10 -4.94 10.67 7.12
N LEU A 11 -4.49 9.59 6.49
CA LEU A 11 -4.63 9.36 5.05
C LEU A 11 -5.99 8.76 4.65
N GLY A 12 -6.86 8.45 5.61
CA GLY A 12 -8.17 7.81 5.37
C GLY A 12 -8.08 6.34 4.90
N ILE A 13 -6.95 5.67 5.12
CA ILE A 13 -6.72 4.28 4.72
C ILE A 13 -7.31 3.34 5.77
N LYS A 14 -8.38 2.62 5.41
CA LYS A 14 -9.07 1.67 6.30
C LYS A 14 -8.60 0.21 6.18
N ASP A 15 -7.96 -0.14 5.07
CA ASP A 15 -7.53 -1.52 4.80
C ASP A 15 -6.33 -1.91 5.66
N LYS A 16 -6.47 -3.02 6.40
CA LYS A 16 -5.42 -3.56 7.27
C LYS A 16 -4.24 -4.11 6.47
N ASN A 17 -4.47 -4.58 5.24
CA ASN A 17 -3.49 -5.23 4.39
C ASN A 17 -2.59 -4.25 3.62
N ILE A 18 -2.81 -2.94 3.76
CA ILE A 18 -1.96 -1.90 3.18
C ILE A 18 -0.84 -1.57 4.18
N PHE A 19 0.40 -1.76 3.76
CA PHE A 19 1.58 -1.46 4.56
C PHE A 19 2.31 -0.26 3.97
N ILE A 20 2.41 0.83 4.73
CA ILE A 20 3.14 2.02 4.30
C ILE A 20 4.63 1.74 4.47
N THR A 21 5.41 1.95 3.42
CA THR A 21 6.85 1.67 3.40
C THR A 21 7.68 2.95 3.46
N ASN A 22 7.22 4.03 2.83
CA ASN A 22 7.94 5.29 2.81
C ASN A 22 6.99 6.47 2.56
N VAL A 23 7.39 7.68 2.97
CA VAL A 23 6.72 8.94 2.67
C VAL A 23 7.78 9.93 2.17
N GLU A 24 7.54 10.53 1.01
CA GLU A 24 8.48 11.45 0.39
C GLU A 24 7.75 12.62 -0.29
N SER A 25 8.43 13.77 -0.40
CA SER A 25 7.91 14.90 -1.20
C SER A 25 8.47 14.80 -2.62
N LYS A 26 7.58 14.70 -3.63
CA LYS A 26 7.94 14.66 -5.05
C LYS A 26 7.14 15.66 -5.86
N SER A 27 7.75 16.20 -6.91
CA SER A 27 7.03 17.03 -7.89
C SER A 27 6.30 16.12 -8.87
N ILE A 28 4.97 16.17 -8.88
CA ILE A 28 4.12 15.48 -9.85
C ILE A 28 3.44 16.56 -10.68
N LYS A 29 3.62 16.52 -12.01
CA LYS A 29 3.08 17.52 -12.94
C LYS A 29 3.40 18.96 -12.51
N LYS A 30 4.66 19.23 -12.14
CA LYS A 30 5.18 20.52 -11.66
C LYS A 30 4.61 21.00 -10.32
N THR A 31 3.79 20.21 -9.62
CA THR A 31 3.27 20.54 -8.30
C THR A 31 3.94 19.70 -7.22
N LYS A 32 4.49 20.36 -6.20
CA LYS A 32 5.08 19.68 -5.03
C LYS A 32 3.97 18.92 -4.29
N SER A 33 4.13 17.60 -4.22
CA SER A 33 3.12 16.68 -3.72
C SER A 33 3.77 15.69 -2.76
N LEU A 34 3.00 15.24 -1.77
CA LEU A 34 3.41 14.20 -0.83
C LEU A 34 3.06 12.83 -1.44
N VAL A 35 4.04 11.94 -1.53
CA VAL A 35 3.87 10.60 -2.09
C VAL A 35 4.11 9.58 -0.98
N VAL A 36 3.06 8.84 -0.66
CA VAL A 36 3.08 7.74 0.31
C VAL A 36 3.26 6.44 -0.48
N SER A 37 4.41 5.81 -0.32
CA SER A 37 4.65 4.48 -0.88
C SER A 37 4.07 3.42 0.04
N ALA A 38 3.26 2.51 -0.53
CA ALA A 38 2.65 1.43 0.22
C ALA A 38 2.59 0.13 -0.58
N THR A 39 2.53 -1.00 0.12
CA THR A 39 2.31 -2.33 -0.48
C THR A 39 1.00 -2.91 0.02
N LEU A 40 0.16 -3.40 -0.90
CA LEU A 40 -1.02 -4.19 -0.56
C LEU A 40 -0.65 -5.68 -0.64
N SER A 41 -0.54 -6.33 0.52
CA SER A 41 -0.26 -7.77 0.63
C SER A 41 -1.35 -8.42 1.46
N LYS A 42 -2.13 -9.30 0.82
CA LYS A 42 -3.12 -10.12 1.50
C LYS A 42 -2.46 -11.43 1.93
N GLU A 43 -2.69 -11.86 3.17
CA GLU A 43 -2.32 -13.20 3.60
C GLU A 43 -3.16 -14.24 2.84
N ILE A 44 -2.48 -15.24 2.29
CA ILE A 44 -3.10 -16.34 1.56
C ILE A 44 -2.86 -17.58 2.40
N HIS A 45 -3.87 -18.02 3.15
CA HIS A 45 -3.78 -19.24 3.96
C HIS A 45 -3.98 -20.51 3.14
N ARG A 46 -4.66 -20.41 1.99
CA ARG A 46 -4.97 -21.54 1.11
C ARG A 46 -4.84 -21.13 -0.35
N CYS A 47 -4.34 -22.05 -1.17
CA CYS A 47 -4.27 -21.83 -2.61
C CYS A 47 -5.67 -21.58 -3.20
N PRO A 48 -5.89 -20.51 -3.98
CA PRO A 48 -7.21 -20.22 -4.54
C PRO A 48 -7.71 -21.31 -5.50
N LEU A 49 -6.79 -22.00 -6.18
CA LEU A 49 -7.08 -23.04 -7.17
C LEU A 49 -7.29 -24.42 -6.54
N CYS A 50 -6.29 -24.96 -5.83
CA CYS A 50 -6.34 -26.31 -5.28
C CYS A 50 -6.80 -26.39 -3.81
N LYS A 51 -7.06 -25.25 -3.15
CA LYS A 51 -7.48 -25.14 -1.73
C LYS A 51 -6.50 -25.70 -0.69
N GLN A 52 -5.34 -26.17 -1.12
CA GLN A 52 -4.30 -26.68 -0.24
C GLN A 52 -3.81 -25.59 0.70
N VAL A 53 -3.54 -25.98 1.94
CA VAL A 53 -3.03 -25.08 2.98
C VAL A 53 -1.65 -24.58 2.56
N ASN A 54 -1.41 -23.28 2.73
CA ASN A 54 -0.12 -22.67 2.50
C ASN A 54 0.83 -23.02 3.65
N HIS A 55 1.38 -24.24 3.61
CA HIS A 55 2.47 -24.63 4.49
C HIS A 55 3.71 -23.82 4.14
N GLU A 56 4.28 -23.12 5.14
CA GLU A 56 5.60 -22.49 5.08
C GLU A 56 5.87 -21.58 3.86
N GLY A 57 4.84 -20.92 3.33
CA GLY A 57 5.03 -19.95 2.24
C GLY A 57 5.24 -20.57 0.85
N MET A 58 4.81 -21.81 0.64
CA MET A 58 4.81 -22.45 -0.70
C MET A 58 4.07 -21.65 -1.78
N ILE A 59 3.14 -20.78 -1.40
CA ILE A 59 2.48 -19.87 -2.34
C ILE A 59 3.42 -18.70 -2.67
N VAL A 60 4.17 -18.85 -3.76
CA VAL A 60 4.99 -17.80 -4.35
C VAL A 60 4.09 -16.77 -5.02
N LYS A 61 4.16 -15.52 -4.57
CA LYS A 61 3.39 -14.41 -5.14
C LYS A 61 4.26 -13.65 -6.16
N ASN A 62 4.08 -13.97 -7.44
CA ASN A 62 4.92 -13.41 -8.50
C ASN A 62 4.44 -12.04 -8.99
N GLY A 63 5.34 -11.05 -8.90
CA GLY A 63 5.14 -9.73 -9.47
C GLY A 63 4.27 -8.78 -8.64
N LYS A 64 4.49 -7.48 -8.82
CA LYS A 64 3.72 -6.41 -8.18
C LYS A 64 3.21 -5.46 -9.26
N LYS A 65 1.93 -5.08 -9.20
CA LYS A 65 1.37 -4.02 -10.05
C LYS A 65 1.43 -2.71 -9.27
N LYS A 66 2.14 -1.71 -9.80
CA LYS A 66 2.17 -0.36 -9.24
C LYS A 66 0.95 0.43 -9.70
N SER A 67 0.40 1.27 -8.83
CA SER A 67 -0.72 2.16 -9.13
C SER A 67 -0.55 3.44 -8.31
N LEU A 68 -0.90 4.59 -8.90
CA LEU A 68 -0.82 5.89 -8.24
C LEU A 68 -2.25 6.38 -8.02
N ILE A 69 -2.64 6.56 -6.76
CA ILE A 69 -3.99 6.95 -6.36
C ILE A 69 -3.91 8.33 -5.73
N GLN A 70 -4.74 9.27 -6.17
CA GLN A 70 -4.84 10.57 -5.53
C GLN A 70 -5.67 10.45 -4.25
N LEU A 71 -5.14 10.95 -3.14
CA LEU A 71 -5.82 11.00 -1.85
C LEU A 71 -6.30 12.42 -1.54
N ASN A 72 -7.00 12.57 -0.41
CA ASN A 72 -7.28 13.87 0.18
C ASN A 72 -5.97 14.61 0.47
N LYS A 73 -6.02 15.94 0.43
CA LYS A 73 -4.86 16.77 0.77
C LYS A 73 -4.47 16.51 2.22
N CYS A 74 -3.20 16.19 2.44
CA CYS A 74 -2.59 16.10 3.75
C CYS A 74 -1.61 17.26 3.92
N ALA A 75 -1.61 17.90 5.10
CA ALA A 75 -0.75 19.06 5.39
C ALA A 75 -0.83 20.18 4.31
N ASN A 76 -2.03 20.42 3.77
CA ASN A 76 -2.30 21.37 2.68
C ASN A 76 -1.52 21.10 1.37
N GLN A 77 -0.98 19.89 1.19
CA GLN A 77 -0.30 19.45 -0.02
C GLN A 77 -1.12 18.41 -0.77
N LEU A 78 -1.01 18.39 -2.11
CA LEU A 78 -1.54 17.28 -2.89
C LEU A 78 -0.87 16.00 -2.43
N THR A 79 -1.66 14.96 -2.19
CA THR A 79 -1.16 13.72 -1.62
C THR A 79 -1.54 12.56 -2.54
N TYR A 80 -0.57 11.69 -2.79
CA TYR A 80 -0.72 10.50 -3.61
C TYR A 80 -0.29 9.26 -2.85
N LEU A 81 -0.99 8.16 -3.08
CA LEU A 81 -0.62 6.82 -2.64
C LEU A 81 -0.03 6.05 -3.82
N ALA A 82 1.27 5.79 -3.78
CA ALA A 82 1.96 4.89 -4.69
C ALA A 82 1.83 3.46 -4.16
N LEU A 83 0.80 2.74 -4.61
CA LEU A 83 0.45 1.41 -4.14
C LEU A 83 1.07 0.33 -5.03
N ALA A 84 1.90 -0.53 -4.45
CA ALA A 84 2.34 -1.78 -5.04
C ALA A 84 1.39 -2.91 -4.61
N LYS A 85 0.49 -3.32 -5.50
CA LYS A 85 -0.41 -4.44 -5.26
C LYS A 85 0.27 -5.76 -5.61
N GLN A 86 0.29 -6.66 -4.64
CA GLN A 86 0.71 -8.03 -4.87
C GLN A 86 -0.30 -8.75 -5.79
N ARG A 87 0.18 -9.37 -6.87
CA ARG A 87 -0.63 -10.22 -7.74
C ARG A 87 -0.76 -11.63 -7.18
#